data_AF-A0A962AGP1-F1
#
_entry.id   AF-A0A962AGP1-F1
#
_cell.length_a   1.000
_cell.length_b   1.000
_cell.length_c   1.000
_cell.angle_alpha   90.00
_cell.angle_beta   90.00
_cell.angle_gamma   90.00
#
_symmetry.space_group_name_H-M   'P 1'
#
loop_
_entity.id
_entity.type
_entity.pdbx_description
1 polymer ?
#
loop_
_entity_poly.entity_id
_entity_poly.type
_entity_poly.pdbx_seq_one_letter_code
_entity_poly.pdbx_strand_id
1 'polypeptide(L)'
;DLAVSRNPQVLPYEQQIAKYNTAIQKLHTDLNQLGGVKRDPVVLPASEIEKAASAETRQPVGGISGRLKDNLRNGMALMKESVFGQDDVLAPIVASLQRAATGLNDPNRPLGTFMIAGPPGVGKSWIGKQIALKLFGSEEFFEVVDMENYKEKHTVSALLGAPPGYEGYGKLGKLIEIGQKKPFCVLLLDEIEKAHYDVRQALLKMKGSGRLVGFDGEEADFRNIVIVETTNYGQDIWVSHDFKTAESLFQDRIRHDTTVFSPEYLDRNDAVLCAKPLDEQALTQIVGREVGKLQKAAARKNPDLKIDYRPEELNLFVRDHCLNVSGRRAEMMINKIFGDRVAGLLLESGDAPLSGTLSARRDPATKEFVFNFAAGDSAPAPQAAAVFGRLAV
;
A
#
# COMPACT_ATOMS: atom_id res chain seq x y z
N ASP A 1 0.40 19.99 -21.31
CA ASP A 1 -0.38 19.29 -20.28
C ASP A 1 0.24 19.56 -18.92
N LEU A 2 -0.56 19.94 -17.92
CA LEU A 2 -0.09 20.45 -16.62
C LEU A 2 0.72 19.42 -15.81
N ALA A 3 0.58 18.13 -16.12
CA ALA A 3 1.34 17.04 -15.49
C ALA A 3 2.77 16.89 -16.04
N VAL A 4 3.01 17.28 -17.29
CA VAL A 4 4.33 17.19 -17.95
C VAL A 4 5.25 18.31 -17.47
N SER A 5 4.72 19.52 -17.25
CA SER A 5 5.48 20.66 -16.74
C SER A 5 5.75 20.62 -15.22
N ARG A 6 5.32 19.55 -14.53
CA ARG A 6 5.41 19.41 -13.06
C ARG A 6 6.33 18.27 -12.62
N ASN A 7 6.85 17.47 -13.55
CA ASN A 7 7.74 16.36 -13.21
C ASN A 7 9.20 16.87 -13.19
N PRO A 8 9.92 16.77 -12.04
CA PRO A 8 11.30 17.23 -11.95
C PRO A 8 12.26 16.50 -12.90
N GLN A 9 11.93 15.26 -13.27
CA GLN A 9 12.69 14.48 -14.25
C GLN A 9 12.48 14.96 -15.69
N VAL A 10 11.49 15.82 -15.94
CA VAL A 10 11.21 16.42 -17.26
C VAL A 10 11.96 17.75 -17.45
N LEU A 11 12.36 18.43 -16.36
CA LEU A 11 13.16 19.68 -16.39
C LEU A 11 14.43 19.60 -17.26
N PRO A 12 15.25 18.52 -17.21
CA PRO A 12 16.43 18.39 -18.08
C PRO A 12 16.06 18.27 -19.56
N TYR A 13 14.86 17.76 -19.85
CA TYR A 13 14.34 17.61 -21.20
C TYR A 13 13.63 18.86 -21.70
N GLU A 14 13.36 19.88 -20.87
CA GLU A 14 12.74 21.13 -21.33
C GLU A 14 13.59 21.84 -22.38
N GLN A 15 14.92 21.77 -22.29
CA GLN A 15 15.81 22.32 -23.32
C GLN A 15 15.72 21.52 -24.63
N GLN A 16 15.56 20.20 -24.55
CA GLN A 16 15.35 19.36 -25.74
C GLN A 16 13.96 19.59 -26.33
N ILE A 17 12.92 19.72 -25.50
CA ILE A 17 11.56 20.08 -25.90
C ILE A 17 11.54 21.45 -26.56
N ALA A 18 12.24 22.44 -26.01
CA ALA A 18 12.40 23.75 -26.63
C ALA A 18 13.14 23.65 -27.97
N LYS A 19 14.21 22.84 -28.06
CA LYS A 19 14.92 22.59 -29.32
C LYS A 19 14.04 21.91 -30.37
N TYR A 20 13.25 20.91 -29.98
CA TYR A 20 12.29 20.24 -30.86
C TYR A 20 11.15 21.17 -31.25
N ASN A 21 10.65 22.02 -30.35
CA ASN A 21 9.65 23.05 -30.67
C ASN A 21 10.18 24.08 -31.67
N THR A 22 11.43 24.52 -31.52
CA THR A 22 12.07 25.41 -32.49
C THR A 22 12.29 24.72 -33.83
N ALA A 23 12.65 23.43 -33.83
CA ALA A 23 12.77 22.63 -35.06
C ALA A 23 11.40 22.42 -35.74
N ILE A 24 10.34 22.17 -34.96
CA ILE A 24 8.96 22.06 -35.43
C ILE A 24 8.47 23.40 -35.97
N GLN A 25 8.79 24.53 -35.33
CA GLN A 25 8.46 25.86 -35.83
C GLN A 25 9.19 26.17 -37.14
N LYS A 26 10.47 25.79 -37.25
CA LYS A 26 11.25 25.97 -38.48
C LYS A 26 10.69 25.12 -39.61
N LEU A 27 10.39 23.84 -39.34
CA LEU A 27 9.72 22.95 -40.29
C LEU A 27 8.31 23.46 -40.66
N HIS A 28 7.55 24.02 -39.72
CA HIS A 28 6.27 24.69 -40.01
C HIS A 28 6.45 25.92 -40.90
N THR A 29 7.52 26.68 -40.70
CA THR A 29 7.83 27.87 -41.52
C THR A 29 8.22 27.46 -42.93
N ASP A 30 9.03 26.41 -43.06
CA ASP A 30 9.43 25.83 -44.34
C ASP A 30 8.22 25.17 -45.05
N LEU A 31 7.31 24.55 -44.30
CA LEU A 31 6.02 24.03 -44.80
C LEU A 31 5.04 25.13 -45.20
N ASN A 32 5.02 26.26 -44.51
CA ASN A 32 4.16 27.41 -44.85
C ASN A 32 4.61 28.14 -46.12
N GLN A 33 5.90 28.04 -46.49
CA GLN A 33 6.42 28.55 -47.76
C GLN A 33 6.04 27.66 -48.96
N LEU A 34 5.65 26.41 -48.71
CA LEU A 34 5.11 25.46 -49.70
C LEU A 34 3.57 25.54 -49.65
N GLY A 35 3.01 26.56 -50.28
CA GLY A 35 1.61 26.95 -50.11
C GLY A 35 0.56 25.85 -50.34
N GLY A 36 -0.60 26.02 -49.69
CA GLY A 36 -1.87 25.51 -50.21
C GLY A 36 -2.68 24.52 -49.35
N VAL A 37 -2.38 24.31 -48.06
CA VAL A 37 -3.28 23.52 -47.20
C VAL A 37 -3.44 24.21 -45.85
N LYS A 38 -4.66 24.68 -45.54
CA LYS A 38 -5.08 25.00 -44.17
C LYS A 38 -4.81 23.77 -43.31
N ARG A 39 -3.93 23.89 -42.32
CA ARG A 39 -3.76 22.86 -41.30
C ARG A 39 -3.89 23.51 -39.95
N ASP A 40 -4.86 23.00 -39.18
CA ASP A 40 -4.94 23.27 -37.75
C ASP A 40 -3.60 22.88 -37.11
N PRO A 41 -3.11 23.64 -36.11
CA PRO A 41 -1.88 23.28 -35.42
C PRO A 41 -2.00 21.84 -34.91
N VAL A 42 -1.04 20.98 -35.28
CA VAL A 42 -0.93 19.64 -34.73
C VAL A 42 -0.50 19.78 -33.27
N VAL A 43 -1.47 20.04 -32.41
CA VAL A 43 -1.31 19.92 -30.96
C VAL A 43 -1.23 18.44 -30.70
N LEU A 44 -0.03 17.95 -30.36
CA LEU A 44 0.13 16.60 -29.85
C LEU A 44 -0.85 16.45 -28.68
N PRO A 45 -1.82 15.53 -28.77
CA PRO A 45 -2.77 15.34 -27.70
C PRO A 45 -1.99 14.99 -26.44
N ALA A 46 -2.36 15.62 -25.33
CA ALA A 46 -1.82 15.36 -23.99
C ALA A 46 -1.43 13.88 -23.80
N SER A 47 -2.36 12.97 -24.11
CA SER A 47 -2.20 11.52 -24.01
C SER A 47 -1.00 10.91 -24.73
N GLU A 48 -0.50 11.48 -25.83
CA GLU A 48 0.69 10.98 -26.52
C GLU A 48 1.98 11.39 -25.80
N ILE A 49 2.00 12.60 -25.24
CA ILE A 49 3.12 13.08 -24.41
C ILE A 49 3.18 12.25 -23.12
N GLU A 50 2.02 11.94 -22.52
CA GLU A 50 1.92 11.09 -21.33
C GLU A 50 2.44 9.67 -21.59
N LYS A 51 2.06 9.06 -22.73
CA LYS A 51 2.54 7.73 -23.11
C LYS A 51 4.05 7.69 -23.33
N ALA A 52 4.61 8.69 -24.01
CA ALA A 52 6.04 8.77 -24.25
C ALA A 52 6.83 8.97 -22.96
N ALA A 53 6.40 9.88 -22.09
CA ALA A 53 7.07 10.14 -20.81
C ALA A 53 6.90 8.98 -19.81
N SER A 54 5.76 8.26 -19.85
CA SER A 54 5.56 7.04 -19.06
C SER A 54 6.44 5.88 -19.49
N ALA A 55 6.69 5.74 -20.81
CA ALA A 55 7.60 4.73 -21.35
C ALA A 55 9.05 4.99 -20.93
N GLU A 56 9.47 6.26 -20.92
CA GLU A 56 10.84 6.65 -20.59
C GLU A 56 11.15 6.53 -19.09
N THR A 57 10.26 7.01 -18.22
CA THR A 57 10.51 7.04 -16.76
C THR A 57 10.13 5.75 -16.04
N ARG A 58 9.45 4.81 -16.72
CA ARG A 58 8.78 3.63 -16.13
C ARG A 58 7.80 3.97 -15.01
N GLN A 59 7.42 5.24 -14.87
CA GLN A 59 6.44 5.73 -13.93
C GLN A 59 5.32 6.39 -14.73
N PRO A 60 4.06 6.38 -14.26
CA PRO A 60 2.99 7.12 -14.93
C PRO A 60 3.31 8.62 -14.97
N VAL A 61 3.71 9.13 -16.13
CA VAL A 61 3.92 10.57 -16.34
C VAL A 61 2.71 11.08 -17.11
N GLY A 62 1.89 11.89 -16.46
CA GLY A 62 0.65 12.34 -17.07
C GLY A 62 -0.57 11.83 -16.35
N GLY A 63 -1.05 12.64 -15.41
CA GLY A 63 -2.29 12.39 -14.70
C GLY A 63 -2.40 10.96 -14.15
N ILE A 64 -3.62 10.63 -13.76
CA ILE A 64 -3.96 9.27 -13.40
C ILE A 64 -3.97 8.47 -14.71
N SER A 65 -2.91 7.70 -14.96
CA SER A 65 -2.79 6.77 -16.10
C SER A 65 -4.11 6.04 -16.33
N GLY A 66 -4.46 5.76 -17.59
CA GLY A 66 -5.69 5.03 -17.94
C GLY A 66 -5.89 3.77 -17.07
N ARG A 67 -4.79 3.09 -16.73
CA ARG A 67 -4.81 1.93 -15.82
C ARG A 67 -5.25 2.25 -14.39
N LEU A 68 -4.79 3.37 -13.80
CA LEU A 68 -5.27 3.77 -12.47
C LEU A 68 -6.73 4.23 -12.55
N LYS A 69 -7.19 4.88 -13.63
CA LYS A 69 -8.63 5.18 -13.80
C LYS A 69 -9.47 3.92 -13.86
N ASP A 70 -9.04 2.92 -14.62
CA ASP A 70 -9.73 1.63 -14.75
C ASP A 70 -9.76 0.88 -13.40
N ASN A 71 -8.63 0.85 -12.69
CA ASN A 71 -8.56 0.25 -11.36
C ASN A 71 -9.46 0.98 -10.37
N LEU A 72 -9.48 2.32 -10.38
CA LEU A 72 -10.31 3.12 -9.49
C LEU A 72 -11.81 2.97 -9.78
N ARG A 73 -12.20 2.74 -11.04
CA ARG A 73 -13.61 2.44 -11.39
C ARG A 73 -14.14 1.23 -10.63
N ASN A 74 -13.31 0.20 -10.47
CA ASN A 74 -13.61 -1.01 -9.70
C ASN A 74 -12.89 -1.04 -8.34
N GLY A 75 -12.44 0.11 -7.83
CA GLY A 75 -11.47 0.18 -6.74
C GLY A 75 -11.96 -0.50 -5.47
N MET A 76 -13.25 -0.36 -5.15
CA MET A 76 -13.82 -1.00 -3.97
C MET A 76 -13.79 -2.53 -4.07
N ALA A 77 -14.14 -3.09 -5.24
CA ALA A 77 -14.10 -4.54 -5.45
C ALA A 77 -12.67 -5.07 -5.36
N LEU A 78 -11.71 -4.40 -6.01
CA LEU A 78 -10.29 -4.78 -5.98
C LEU A 78 -9.70 -4.74 -4.57
N MET A 79 -10.06 -3.74 -3.77
CA MET A 79 -9.60 -3.63 -2.38
C MET A 79 -10.17 -4.76 -1.52
N LYS A 80 -11.47 -5.07 -1.66
CA LYS A 80 -12.16 -6.16 -0.90
C LYS A 80 -11.59 -7.55 -1.15
N GLU A 81 -10.90 -7.79 -2.27
CA GLU A 81 -10.20 -9.06 -2.50
C GLU A 81 -9.08 -9.32 -1.48
N SER A 82 -8.61 -8.28 -0.78
CA SER A 82 -7.39 -8.33 0.02
C SER A 82 -7.49 -7.63 1.37
N VAL A 83 -8.44 -6.72 1.55
CA VAL A 83 -8.72 -6.05 2.82
C VAL A 83 -10.10 -6.51 3.26
N PHE A 84 -10.15 -7.27 4.36
CA PHE A 84 -11.36 -7.91 4.85
C PHE A 84 -11.90 -7.17 6.07
N GLY A 85 -13.22 -6.95 6.10
CA GLY A 85 -13.88 -6.35 7.25
C GLY A 85 -13.51 -4.89 7.51
N GLN A 86 -13.12 -4.09 6.51
CA GLN A 86 -12.77 -2.67 6.68
C GLN A 86 -13.49 -1.76 5.67
N ASP A 87 -14.69 -2.16 5.25
CA ASP A 87 -15.46 -1.45 4.23
C ASP A 87 -15.69 0.04 4.54
N ASP A 88 -15.90 0.36 5.82
CA ASP A 88 -16.16 1.71 6.34
C ASP A 88 -14.93 2.63 6.19
N VAL A 89 -13.72 2.06 6.22
CA VAL A 89 -12.46 2.78 5.98
C VAL A 89 -12.16 2.88 4.49
N LEU A 90 -12.42 1.81 3.74
CA LEU A 90 -12.11 1.73 2.32
C LEU A 90 -13.00 2.64 1.46
N ALA A 91 -14.29 2.75 1.77
CA ALA A 91 -15.24 3.50 0.94
C ALA A 91 -14.88 5.00 0.83
N PRO A 92 -14.58 5.73 1.93
CA PRO A 92 -14.12 7.12 1.84
C PRO A 92 -12.81 7.29 1.08
N ILE A 93 -11.85 6.36 1.25
CA ILE A 93 -10.56 6.37 0.56
C ILE A 93 -10.77 6.25 -0.95
N VAL A 94 -11.49 5.20 -1.39
CA VAL A 94 -11.75 4.95 -2.80
C VAL A 94 -12.52 6.11 -3.42
N ALA A 95 -13.54 6.63 -2.74
CA ALA A 95 -14.31 7.78 -3.21
C ALA A 95 -13.46 9.04 -3.39
N SER A 96 -12.53 9.31 -2.46
CA SER A 96 -11.61 10.45 -2.58
C SER A 96 -10.65 10.29 -3.76
N LEU A 97 -10.05 9.11 -3.92
CA LEU A 97 -9.16 8.82 -5.05
C LEU A 97 -9.88 8.87 -6.40
N GLN A 98 -11.15 8.45 -6.48
CA GLN A 98 -11.98 8.60 -7.68
C GLN A 98 -12.23 10.07 -8.04
N ARG A 99 -12.45 10.95 -7.04
CA ARG A 99 -12.55 12.40 -7.28
C ARG A 99 -11.23 12.97 -7.79
N ALA A 100 -10.10 12.54 -7.22
CA ALA A 100 -8.79 12.95 -7.71
C ALA A 100 -8.55 12.49 -9.17
N ALA A 101 -8.96 11.26 -9.53
CA ALA A 101 -8.88 10.72 -10.89
C ALA A 101 -9.67 11.46 -11.96
N THR A 102 -10.74 12.14 -11.54
CA THR A 102 -11.59 12.95 -12.41
C THR A 102 -11.16 14.41 -12.46
N GLY A 103 -10.10 14.80 -11.73
CA GLY A 103 -9.61 16.17 -11.66
C GLY A 103 -10.49 17.08 -10.80
N LEU A 104 -11.33 16.51 -9.93
CA LEU A 104 -12.21 17.26 -9.03
C LEU A 104 -11.55 17.61 -7.68
N ASN A 105 -10.27 17.26 -7.48
CA ASN A 105 -9.53 17.64 -6.28
C ASN A 105 -8.81 19.00 -6.46
N ASP A 106 -8.32 19.55 -5.34
CA ASP A 106 -7.44 20.71 -5.38
C ASP A 106 -6.07 20.32 -5.99
N PRO A 107 -5.65 20.93 -7.11
CA PRO A 107 -4.39 20.60 -7.78
C PRO A 107 -3.14 20.99 -7.00
N ASN A 108 -3.28 21.68 -5.86
CA ASN A 108 -2.18 22.04 -4.97
C ASN A 108 -2.08 21.12 -3.75
N ARG A 109 -2.94 20.10 -3.61
CA ARG A 109 -2.88 19.15 -2.49
C ARG A 109 -2.44 17.77 -2.97
N PRO A 110 -1.95 16.89 -2.07
CA PRO A 110 -1.73 15.48 -2.39
C PRO A 110 -2.98 14.82 -2.99
N LEU A 111 -2.82 13.71 -3.73
CA LEU A 111 -3.93 13.00 -4.40
C LEU A 111 -5.01 12.54 -3.42
N GLY A 112 -4.58 12.19 -2.22
CA GLY A 112 -5.46 11.92 -1.10
C GLY A 112 -4.66 11.85 0.18
N THR A 113 -5.22 12.33 1.28
CA THR A 113 -4.55 12.27 2.58
C THR A 113 -5.50 11.68 3.62
N PHE A 114 -5.14 10.54 4.20
CA PHE A 114 -6.00 9.80 5.12
C PHE A 114 -5.25 9.46 6.40
N MET A 115 -5.90 9.70 7.54
CA MET A 115 -5.42 9.20 8.83
C MET A 115 -6.28 8.00 9.24
N ILE A 116 -5.64 6.86 9.50
CA ILE A 116 -6.29 5.63 9.92
C ILE A 116 -5.92 5.34 11.38
N ALA A 117 -6.90 5.42 12.26
CA ALA A 117 -6.80 5.07 13.67
C ALA A 117 -7.47 3.73 13.97
N GLY A 118 -7.19 3.15 15.13
CA GLY A 118 -7.87 1.94 15.60
C GLY A 118 -6.96 1.02 16.41
N PRO A 119 -7.47 -0.13 16.88
CA PRO A 119 -6.70 -1.09 17.66
C PRO A 119 -5.44 -1.60 16.92
N PRO A 120 -4.44 -2.13 17.64
CA PRO A 120 -3.29 -2.76 17.00
C PRO A 120 -3.71 -4.00 16.20
N GLY A 121 -3.09 -4.19 15.03
CA GLY A 121 -3.24 -5.44 14.28
C GLY A 121 -4.51 -5.61 13.45
N VAL A 122 -5.31 -4.56 13.29
CA VAL A 122 -6.53 -4.54 12.43
C VAL A 122 -6.24 -4.31 10.94
N GLY A 123 -4.99 -4.04 10.57
CA GLY A 123 -4.57 -3.88 9.17
C GLY A 123 -4.46 -2.44 8.67
N LYS A 124 -4.21 -1.46 9.55
CA LYS A 124 -4.03 -0.04 9.17
C LYS A 124 -2.95 0.16 8.09
N SER A 125 -1.74 -0.32 8.33
CA SER A 125 -0.63 -0.29 7.37
C SER A 125 -0.87 -1.19 6.14
N TRP A 126 -1.64 -2.27 6.31
CA TRP A 126 -2.02 -3.18 5.22
C TRP A 126 -2.91 -2.49 4.19
N ILE A 127 -3.81 -1.59 4.62
CA ILE A 127 -4.65 -0.80 3.70
C ILE A 127 -3.77 0.03 2.75
N GLY A 128 -2.78 0.75 3.26
CA GLY A 128 -1.83 1.51 2.43
C GLY A 128 -1.12 0.64 1.40
N LYS A 129 -0.64 -0.54 1.83
CA LYS A 129 0.00 -1.51 0.93
C LYS A 129 -0.95 -1.99 -0.17
N GLN A 130 -2.22 -2.25 0.17
CA GLN A 130 -3.21 -2.69 -0.82
C GLN A 130 -3.63 -1.58 -1.78
N ILE A 131 -3.64 -0.31 -1.36
CA ILE A 131 -3.84 0.83 -2.28
C ILE A 131 -2.76 0.79 -3.37
N ALA A 132 -1.48 0.66 -2.99
CA ALA A 132 -0.38 0.58 -3.95
C ALA A 132 -0.53 -0.65 -4.89
N LEU A 133 -0.76 -1.83 -4.32
CA LEU A 133 -0.84 -3.06 -5.11
C LEU A 133 -2.06 -3.12 -6.03
N LYS A 134 -3.25 -2.78 -5.52
CA LYS A 134 -4.53 -2.96 -6.21
C LYS A 134 -4.89 -1.78 -7.10
N LEU A 135 -4.61 -0.56 -6.66
CA LEU A 135 -4.98 0.65 -7.40
C LEU A 135 -3.82 1.13 -8.27
N PHE A 136 -2.62 1.25 -7.72
CA PHE A 136 -1.43 1.69 -8.46
C PHE A 136 -0.78 0.56 -9.27
N GLY A 137 -1.10 -0.70 -8.95
CA GLY A 137 -0.76 -1.88 -9.74
C GLY A 137 0.59 -2.53 -9.42
N SER A 138 1.35 -2.01 -8.45
CA SER A 138 2.63 -2.58 -8.01
C SER A 138 2.92 -2.23 -6.55
N GLU A 139 3.59 -3.14 -5.84
CA GLU A 139 4.12 -2.90 -4.49
C GLU A 139 5.32 -1.94 -4.50
N GLU A 140 5.98 -1.76 -5.65
CA GLU A 140 7.11 -0.82 -5.80
C GLU A 140 6.71 0.65 -5.62
N PHE A 141 5.42 0.95 -5.73
CA PHE A 141 4.86 2.28 -5.45
C PHE A 141 4.51 2.48 -3.97
N PHE A 142 4.89 1.56 -3.09
CA PHE A 142 4.60 1.64 -1.66
C PHE A 142 5.83 2.08 -0.87
N GLU A 143 5.82 3.33 -0.41
CA GLU A 143 6.86 3.87 0.45
C GLU A 143 6.43 3.86 1.90
N VAL A 144 7.30 3.40 2.79
CA VAL A 144 7.03 3.35 4.23
C VAL A 144 8.05 4.19 5.00
N VAL A 145 7.52 5.04 5.87
CA VAL A 145 8.31 5.79 6.84
C VAL A 145 7.72 5.52 8.21
N ASP A 146 8.48 4.80 9.02
CA ASP A 146 8.16 4.53 10.42
C ASP A 146 8.56 5.74 11.28
N MET A 147 7.56 6.39 11.87
CA MET A 147 7.72 7.62 12.67
C MET A 147 8.35 7.38 14.03
N GLU A 148 8.41 6.12 14.50
CA GLU A 148 9.11 5.74 15.72
C GLU A 148 10.60 6.12 15.64
N ASN A 149 11.19 6.06 14.44
CA ASN A 149 12.60 6.43 14.18
C ASN A 149 12.84 7.94 14.18
N TYR A 150 11.79 8.77 14.25
CA TYR A 150 11.87 10.23 14.09
C TYR A 150 11.32 10.99 15.30
N LYS A 151 11.45 10.40 16.50
CA LYS A 151 11.04 10.97 17.79
C LYS A 151 11.91 12.12 18.27
N GLU A 152 13.21 12.04 17.96
CA GLU A 152 14.22 12.88 18.58
C GLU A 152 14.72 13.92 17.59
N LYS A 153 15.04 15.12 18.09
CA LYS A 153 15.39 16.27 17.24
C LYS A 153 16.53 15.98 16.25
N HIS A 154 17.52 15.18 16.63
CA HIS A 154 18.65 14.86 15.75
C HIS A 154 18.26 13.89 14.62
N THR A 155 17.25 13.04 14.82
CA THR A 155 16.74 12.12 13.79
C THR A 155 15.88 12.82 12.74
N VAL A 156 15.30 13.98 13.07
CA VAL A 156 14.48 14.79 12.15
C VAL A 156 15.26 15.18 10.90
N SER A 157 16.55 15.50 11.03
CA SER A 157 17.42 15.86 9.90
C SER A 157 17.58 14.73 8.89
N ALA A 158 17.49 13.45 9.32
CA ALA A 158 17.52 12.33 8.38
C ALA A 158 16.24 12.22 7.53
N LEU A 159 15.12 12.75 8.04
CA LEU A 159 13.83 12.76 7.34
C LEU A 159 13.69 13.97 6.41
N LEU A 160 14.06 15.16 6.90
CA LEU A 160 13.81 16.45 6.27
C LEU A 160 15.07 17.11 5.67
N GLY A 161 16.23 16.47 5.76
CA GLY A 161 17.51 17.06 5.40
C GLY A 161 18.16 17.77 6.58
N ALA A 162 19.49 17.84 6.59
CA ALA A 162 20.23 18.59 7.61
C ALA A 162 20.47 20.03 7.13
N PRO A 163 20.34 21.05 7.99
CA PRO A 163 20.63 22.43 7.61
C PRO A 163 22.14 22.67 7.36
N PRO A 164 22.51 23.75 6.65
CA PRO A 164 23.90 24.13 6.44
C PRO A 164 24.70 24.20 7.75
N GLY A 165 25.86 23.54 7.80
CA GLY A 165 26.74 23.53 8.96
C GLY A 165 26.49 22.39 9.97
N TYR A 166 25.53 21.51 9.71
CA TYR A 166 25.29 20.29 10.51
C TYR A 166 25.81 19.03 9.81
N GLU A 167 26.14 18.00 10.60
CA GLU A 167 26.52 16.70 10.05
C GLU A 167 25.37 16.11 9.22
N GLY A 168 25.67 15.69 7.99
CA GLY A 168 24.69 15.22 7.02
C GLY A 168 24.18 16.29 6.04
N TYR A 169 24.65 17.54 6.14
CA TYR A 169 24.36 18.56 5.12
C TYR A 169 24.81 18.08 3.73
N GLY A 170 23.95 18.27 2.72
CA GLY A 170 24.14 17.77 1.36
C GLY A 170 23.61 16.35 1.10
N LYS A 171 23.13 15.64 2.13
CA LYS A 171 22.34 14.42 1.95
C LYS A 171 20.85 14.78 1.97
N LEU A 172 20.14 14.37 0.92
CA LEU A 172 18.69 14.54 0.84
C LEU A 172 17.99 13.79 1.99
N GLY A 173 17.08 14.48 2.67
CA GLY A 173 16.18 13.85 3.62
C GLY A 173 15.29 12.80 2.94
N LYS A 174 14.92 11.75 3.66
CA LYS A 174 14.10 10.66 3.11
C LYS A 174 12.78 11.13 2.49
N LEU A 175 12.08 12.09 3.08
CA LEU A 175 10.85 12.63 2.48
C LEU A 175 11.14 13.43 1.21
N ILE A 176 12.22 14.21 1.21
CA ILE A 176 12.65 14.98 0.04
C ILE A 176 12.96 14.03 -1.11
N GLU A 177 13.72 12.96 -0.84
CA GLU A 177 14.03 11.94 -1.84
C GLU A 177 12.77 11.29 -2.42
N ILE A 178 11.78 10.94 -1.58
CA ILE A 178 10.52 10.36 -2.04
C ILE A 178 9.79 11.32 -2.98
N GLY A 179 9.60 12.58 -2.59
CA GLY A 179 8.87 13.55 -3.43
C GLY A 179 9.63 13.97 -4.70
N GLN A 180 10.96 13.84 -4.73
CA GLN A 180 11.75 14.11 -5.95
C GLN A 180 11.84 12.90 -6.90
N LYS A 181 12.03 11.69 -6.37
CA LYS A 181 12.32 10.48 -7.17
C LYS A 181 11.10 9.60 -7.43
N LYS A 182 10.05 9.71 -6.61
CA LYS A 182 8.85 8.87 -6.66
C LYS A 182 7.58 9.74 -6.67
N PRO A 183 7.40 10.60 -7.70
CA PRO A 183 6.27 11.52 -7.78
C PRO A 183 4.90 10.82 -7.85
N PHE A 184 4.83 9.50 -8.05
CA PHE A 184 3.59 8.74 -8.08
C PHE A 184 3.69 7.50 -7.20
N CYS A 185 3.32 7.63 -5.92
CA CYS A 185 3.38 6.54 -4.96
C CYS A 185 2.30 6.67 -3.86
N VAL A 186 2.21 5.63 -3.04
CA VAL A 186 1.48 5.65 -1.77
C VAL A 186 2.54 5.73 -0.66
N LEU A 187 2.51 6.83 0.09
CA LEU A 187 3.37 7.08 1.23
C LEU A 187 2.65 6.72 2.53
N LEU A 188 3.10 5.66 3.19
CA LEU A 188 2.68 5.30 4.54
C LEU A 188 3.57 6.00 5.59
N LEU A 189 2.93 6.79 6.44
CA LEU A 189 3.52 7.37 7.65
C LEU A 189 3.00 6.56 8.84
N ASP A 190 3.78 5.56 9.28
CA ASP A 190 3.36 4.63 10.34
C ASP A 190 3.60 5.24 11.73
N GLU A 191 2.66 5.05 12.67
CA GLU A 191 2.72 5.53 14.05
C GLU A 191 2.96 7.05 14.20
N ILE A 192 2.19 7.85 13.46
CA ILE A 192 2.39 9.31 13.35
C ILE A 192 2.33 10.09 14.68
N GLU A 193 1.68 9.54 15.71
CA GLU A 193 1.69 10.12 17.06
C GLU A 193 3.09 10.15 17.70
N LYS A 194 3.99 9.28 17.24
CA LYS A 194 5.35 9.14 17.77
C LYS A 194 6.32 10.16 17.18
N ALA A 195 6.01 10.72 16.01
CA ALA A 195 6.89 11.69 15.35
C ALA A 195 7.26 12.87 16.25
N HIS A 196 8.43 13.46 16.04
CA HIS A 196 8.77 14.74 16.66
C HIS A 196 7.81 15.86 16.19
N TYR A 197 7.62 16.89 17.02
CA TYR A 197 6.76 18.02 16.70
C TYR A 197 7.13 18.68 15.35
N ASP A 198 8.42 18.92 15.11
CA ASP A 198 8.91 19.55 13.86
C ASP A 198 8.55 18.73 12.61
N VAL A 199 8.52 17.39 12.73
CA VAL A 199 8.07 16.51 11.64
C VAL A 199 6.59 16.72 11.37
N ARG A 200 5.74 16.72 12.41
CA ARG A 200 4.30 16.98 12.23
C ARG A 200 4.03 18.37 11.64
N GLN A 201 4.80 19.38 12.00
CA GLN A 201 4.70 20.73 11.41
C GLN A 201 5.10 20.75 9.92
N ALA A 202 6.14 20.01 9.55
CA ALA A 202 6.55 19.88 8.15
C ALA A 202 5.46 19.15 7.32
N LEU A 203 4.92 18.05 7.87
CA LEU A 203 3.82 17.30 7.25
C LEU A 203 2.55 18.15 7.11
N LEU A 204 2.21 18.96 8.12
CA LEU A 204 1.08 19.90 8.06
C LEU A 204 1.18 20.82 6.83
N LYS A 205 2.35 21.44 6.64
CA LYS A 205 2.61 22.31 5.49
C LYS A 205 2.51 21.56 4.17
N MET A 206 3.12 20.38 4.10
CA MET A 206 3.09 19.52 2.92
C MET A 206 1.67 19.10 2.53
N LYS A 207 0.82 18.72 3.49
CA LYS A 207 -0.59 18.36 3.24
C LYS A 207 -1.43 19.54 2.75
N GLY A 208 -1.02 20.76 3.13
CA GLY A 208 -1.68 22.00 2.72
C GLY A 208 -1.27 22.48 1.33
N SER A 209 0.03 22.50 1.02
CA SER A 209 0.58 23.06 -0.23
C SER A 209 0.99 22.03 -1.28
N GLY A 210 0.95 20.75 -0.92
CA GLY A 210 1.44 19.65 -1.74
C GLY A 210 2.95 19.68 -1.96
N ARG A 211 3.68 20.55 -1.26
CA ARG A 211 5.13 20.71 -1.39
C ARG A 211 5.80 20.67 -0.03
N LEU A 212 6.99 20.10 0.01
CA LEU A 212 7.84 20.08 1.19
C LEU A 212 9.16 20.77 0.85
N VAL A 213 9.61 21.64 1.74
CA VAL A 213 10.95 22.23 1.69
C VAL A 213 11.73 21.67 2.87
N GLY A 214 12.86 21.04 2.58
CA GLY A 214 13.77 20.48 3.58
C GLY A 214 14.52 21.56 4.35
N PHE A 215 15.22 21.17 5.41
CA PHE A 215 16.06 22.12 6.17
C PHE A 215 17.33 22.53 5.43
N ASP A 216 17.74 21.73 4.44
CA ASP A 216 18.79 22.02 3.47
C ASP A 216 18.34 22.98 2.35
N GLY A 217 17.03 23.29 2.27
CA GLY A 217 16.44 24.12 1.23
C GLY A 217 15.98 23.36 -0.01
N GLU A 218 16.13 22.04 -0.03
CA GLU A 218 15.70 21.20 -1.14
C GLU A 218 14.17 21.09 -1.18
N GLU A 219 13.58 21.21 -2.37
CA GLU A 219 12.13 21.13 -2.56
C GLU A 219 11.69 19.76 -3.07
N ALA A 220 10.52 19.31 -2.65
CA ALA A 220 9.90 18.06 -3.08
C ALA A 220 8.39 18.23 -3.32
N ASP A 221 7.87 17.51 -4.31
CA ASP A 221 6.46 17.59 -4.74
C ASP A 221 5.69 16.32 -4.32
N PHE A 222 4.58 16.53 -3.61
CA PHE A 222 3.70 15.49 -3.08
C PHE A 222 2.30 15.53 -3.69
N ARG A 223 2.03 16.44 -4.63
CA ARG A 223 0.68 16.61 -5.23
C ARG A 223 0.16 15.34 -5.93
N ASN A 224 1.06 14.49 -6.40
CA ASN A 224 0.76 13.24 -7.09
C ASN A 224 0.93 11.99 -6.18
N ILE A 225 1.05 12.18 -4.87
CA ILE A 225 1.26 11.11 -3.88
C ILE A 225 -0.01 10.94 -3.04
N VAL A 226 -0.35 9.68 -2.73
CA VAL A 226 -1.38 9.37 -1.73
C VAL A 226 -0.71 9.19 -0.38
N ILE A 227 -1.11 9.96 0.61
CA ILE A 227 -0.56 9.92 1.96
C ILE A 227 -1.51 9.13 2.86
N VAL A 228 -0.99 8.09 3.49
CA VAL A 228 -1.70 7.28 4.49
C VAL A 228 -0.94 7.41 5.80
N GLU A 229 -1.57 8.01 6.79
CA GLU A 229 -1.08 8.08 8.16
C GLU A 229 -1.75 6.98 8.97
N THR A 230 -0.99 6.26 9.80
CA THR A 230 -1.58 5.38 10.82
C THR A 230 -1.30 5.94 12.20
N THR A 231 -2.23 5.72 13.12
CA THR A 231 -2.01 6.09 14.50
C THR A 231 -2.56 5.07 15.47
N ASN A 232 -1.84 4.84 16.56
CA ASN A 232 -2.33 4.12 17.73
C ASN A 232 -2.80 5.09 18.84
N TYR A 233 -2.94 6.38 18.53
CA TYR A 233 -3.50 7.36 19.46
C TYR A 233 -4.89 6.90 19.96
N GLY A 234 -5.15 7.10 21.26
CA GLY A 234 -6.37 6.63 21.91
C GLY A 234 -6.44 5.12 22.14
N GLN A 235 -5.30 4.40 22.20
CA GLN A 235 -5.26 2.95 22.49
C GLN A 235 -6.08 2.53 23.71
N ASP A 236 -6.06 3.34 24.77
CA ASP A 236 -6.84 3.13 25.98
C ASP A 236 -8.36 3.10 25.72
N ILE A 237 -8.85 3.93 24.79
CA ILE A 237 -10.26 3.97 24.39
C ILE A 237 -10.65 2.68 23.65
N TRP A 238 -9.79 2.24 22.72
CA TRP A 238 -10.01 1.04 21.91
C TRP A 238 -10.06 -0.25 22.73
N VAL A 239 -9.38 -0.29 23.88
CA VAL A 239 -9.34 -1.47 24.76
C VAL A 239 -10.50 -1.51 25.76
N SER A 240 -11.01 -0.33 26.17
CA SER A 240 -11.96 -0.21 27.28
C SER A 240 -13.44 -0.22 26.87
N HIS A 241 -13.75 -0.07 25.58
CA HIS A 241 -15.12 0.09 25.08
C HIS A 241 -15.39 -0.79 23.86
N ASP A 242 -16.67 -1.04 23.57
CA ASP A 242 -17.07 -1.60 22.28
C ASP A 242 -16.74 -0.62 21.14
N PHE A 243 -16.59 -1.13 19.91
CA PHE A 243 -16.09 -0.33 18.80
C PHE A 243 -16.88 0.95 18.52
N LYS A 244 -18.22 0.93 18.59
CA LYS A 244 -19.03 2.12 18.28
C LYS A 244 -18.83 3.21 19.33
N THR A 245 -18.84 2.83 20.60
CA THR A 245 -18.56 3.75 21.70
C THR A 245 -17.12 4.27 21.62
N ALA A 246 -16.16 3.38 21.36
CA ALA A 246 -14.75 3.73 21.22
C ALA A 246 -14.51 4.71 20.06
N GLU A 247 -15.15 4.50 18.91
CA GLU A 247 -15.07 5.40 17.76
C GLU A 247 -15.58 6.81 18.11
N SER A 248 -16.73 6.93 18.77
CA SER A 248 -17.25 8.23 19.21
C SER A 248 -16.30 8.93 20.18
N LEU A 249 -15.84 8.21 21.21
CA LEU A 249 -14.91 8.75 22.21
C LEU A 249 -13.57 9.15 21.59
N PHE A 250 -13.07 8.38 20.62
CA PHE A 250 -11.85 8.70 19.89
C PHE A 250 -12.02 9.97 19.06
N GLN A 251 -13.12 10.08 18.31
CA GLN A 251 -13.40 11.27 17.48
C GLN A 251 -13.53 12.53 18.32
N ASP A 252 -14.15 12.44 19.50
CA ASP A 252 -14.20 13.55 20.45
C ASP A 252 -12.81 13.87 20.99
N ARG A 253 -12.06 12.87 21.45
CA ARG A 253 -10.73 13.09 22.04
C ARG A 253 -9.75 13.68 21.04
N ILE A 254 -9.62 13.12 19.84
CA ILE A 254 -8.62 13.57 18.87
C ILE A 254 -8.84 15.03 18.45
N ARG A 255 -10.07 15.53 18.50
CA ARG A 255 -10.40 16.92 18.17
C ARG A 255 -10.15 17.90 19.32
N HIS A 256 -10.28 17.46 20.57
CA HIS A 256 -10.15 18.33 21.75
C HIS A 256 -8.78 18.25 22.41
N ASP A 257 -8.11 17.10 22.36
CA ASP A 257 -6.76 16.92 22.86
C ASP A 257 -5.74 17.32 21.79
N THR A 258 -5.24 18.55 21.93
CA THR A 258 -4.30 19.16 20.99
C THR A 258 -2.84 18.83 21.27
N THR A 259 -2.54 17.96 22.24
CA THR A 259 -1.17 17.61 22.62
C THR A 259 -0.39 16.94 21.50
N VAL A 260 -1.04 16.07 20.74
CA VAL A 260 -0.42 15.32 19.64
C VAL A 260 -0.79 15.94 18.30
N PHE A 261 -2.09 16.10 18.02
CA PHE A 261 -2.61 16.60 16.76
C PHE A 261 -3.37 17.90 16.98
N SER A 262 -2.96 18.98 16.30
CA SER A 262 -3.77 20.20 16.28
C SER A 262 -5.00 20.01 15.39
N PRO A 263 -6.10 20.76 15.62
CA PRO A 263 -7.26 20.74 14.73
C PRO A 263 -6.87 21.04 13.27
N GLU A 264 -5.94 21.98 13.08
CA GLU A 264 -5.39 22.29 11.74
C GLU A 264 -4.73 21.08 11.08
N TYR A 265 -4.01 20.23 11.83
CA TYR A 265 -3.42 19.01 11.30
C TYR A 265 -4.47 18.02 10.83
N LEU A 266 -5.56 17.88 11.59
CA LEU A 266 -6.67 16.98 11.27
C LEU A 266 -7.43 17.47 10.04
N ASP A 267 -7.73 18.77 9.95
CA ASP A 267 -8.46 19.39 8.84
C ASP A 267 -7.72 19.33 7.50
N ARG A 268 -6.40 19.07 7.51
CA ARG A 268 -5.61 18.81 6.29
C ARG A 268 -5.74 17.37 5.79
N ASN A 269 -6.31 16.45 6.56
CA ASN A 269 -6.70 15.13 6.06
C ASN A 269 -8.02 15.24 5.32
N ASP A 270 -8.18 14.47 4.25
CA ASP A 270 -9.47 14.30 3.59
C ASP A 270 -10.45 13.52 4.47
N ALA A 271 -9.91 12.58 5.27
CA ALA A 271 -10.68 11.84 6.26
C ALA A 271 -9.78 11.33 7.41
N VAL A 272 -10.36 11.33 8.61
CA VAL A 272 -9.85 10.60 9.78
C VAL A 272 -10.77 9.40 10.00
N LEU A 273 -10.23 8.20 9.78
CA LEU A 273 -10.96 6.94 9.64
C LEU A 273 -10.62 5.99 10.79
N CYS A 274 -11.61 5.25 11.29
CA CYS A 274 -11.43 4.29 12.37
C CYS A 274 -11.55 2.86 11.85
N ALA A 275 -10.45 2.10 11.90
CA ALA A 275 -10.43 0.70 11.52
C ALA A 275 -10.99 -0.17 12.65
N LYS A 276 -11.94 -1.03 12.30
CA LYS A 276 -12.66 -1.88 13.26
C LYS A 276 -11.89 -3.14 13.64
N PRO A 277 -12.13 -3.71 14.83
CA PRO A 277 -11.67 -5.05 15.16
C PRO A 277 -12.07 -6.06 14.07
N LEU A 278 -11.21 -7.05 13.83
CA LEU A 278 -11.48 -8.08 12.84
C LEU A 278 -12.51 -9.06 13.40
N ASP A 279 -13.61 -9.24 12.70
CA ASP A 279 -14.61 -10.25 13.05
C ASP A 279 -14.18 -11.65 12.58
N GLU A 280 -14.95 -12.66 13.01
CA GLU A 280 -14.73 -14.07 12.63
C GLU A 280 -14.66 -14.25 11.12
N GLN A 281 -15.52 -13.56 10.37
CA GLN A 281 -15.58 -13.67 8.92
C GLN A 281 -14.31 -13.11 8.27
N ALA A 282 -13.86 -11.93 8.66
CA ALA A 282 -12.65 -11.30 8.18
C ALA A 282 -11.42 -12.14 8.52
N LEU A 283 -11.33 -12.66 9.75
CA LEU A 283 -10.24 -13.55 10.17
C LEU A 283 -10.21 -14.84 9.35
N THR A 284 -11.37 -15.44 9.08
CA THR A 284 -11.49 -16.65 8.24
C THR A 284 -10.99 -16.38 6.82
N GLN A 285 -11.33 -15.23 6.25
CA GLN A 285 -10.82 -14.82 4.94
C GLN A 285 -9.31 -14.56 4.96
N ILE A 286 -8.77 -13.96 6.02
CA ILE A 286 -7.32 -13.75 6.20
C ILE A 286 -6.59 -15.10 6.23
N VAL A 287 -7.06 -16.03 7.05
CA VAL A 287 -6.49 -17.37 7.21
C VAL A 287 -6.56 -18.15 5.89
N GLY A 288 -7.72 -18.14 5.22
CA GLY A 288 -7.89 -18.80 3.93
C GLY A 288 -7.00 -18.22 2.84
N ARG A 289 -6.83 -16.90 2.81
CA ARG A 289 -5.87 -16.23 1.91
C ARG A 289 -4.45 -16.72 2.14
N GLU A 290 -4.04 -16.89 3.40
CA GLU A 290 -2.68 -17.33 3.73
C GLU A 290 -2.42 -18.77 3.26
N VAL A 291 -3.37 -19.68 3.45
CA VAL A 291 -3.30 -21.04 2.87
C VAL A 291 -3.23 -20.98 1.34
N GLY A 292 -3.99 -20.10 0.71
CA GLY A 292 -3.93 -19.88 -0.74
C GLY A 292 -2.58 -19.35 -1.22
N LYS A 293 -1.88 -18.52 -0.43
CA LYS A 293 -0.50 -18.09 -0.74
C LYS A 293 0.47 -19.26 -0.66
N LEU A 294 0.35 -20.11 0.37
CA LEU A 294 1.16 -21.32 0.50
C LEU A 294 0.97 -22.25 -0.69
N GLN A 295 -0.28 -22.50 -1.10
CA GLN A 295 -0.61 -23.27 -2.30
C GLN A 295 0.09 -22.70 -3.55
N LYS A 296 -0.04 -21.39 -3.78
CA LYS A 296 0.61 -20.73 -4.93
C LYS A 296 2.13 -20.82 -4.87
N ALA A 297 2.72 -20.68 -3.69
CA ALA A 297 4.17 -20.79 -3.50
C ALA A 297 4.67 -22.21 -3.78
N ALA A 298 3.99 -23.22 -3.26
CA ALA A 298 4.31 -24.63 -3.49
C ALA A 298 4.18 -25.02 -4.97
N ALA A 299 3.12 -24.53 -5.63
CA ALA A 299 2.84 -24.80 -7.05
C ALA A 299 3.90 -24.23 -8.02
N ARG A 300 4.72 -23.25 -7.60
CA ARG A 300 5.78 -22.69 -8.47
C ARG A 300 6.83 -23.72 -8.89
N LYS A 301 7.14 -24.68 -8.01
CA LYS A 301 8.07 -25.79 -8.28
C LYS A 301 7.36 -27.14 -8.41
N ASN A 302 6.15 -27.26 -7.86
CA ASN A 302 5.38 -28.50 -7.82
C ASN A 302 3.94 -28.26 -8.31
N PRO A 303 3.73 -28.10 -9.63
CA PRO A 303 2.42 -27.69 -10.18
C PRO A 303 1.26 -28.62 -9.82
N ASP A 304 1.56 -29.90 -9.61
CA ASP A 304 0.57 -30.94 -9.31
C ASP A 304 0.32 -31.13 -7.80
N LEU A 305 1.03 -30.41 -6.94
CA LEU A 305 0.78 -30.42 -5.50
C LEU A 305 -0.44 -29.57 -5.16
N LYS A 306 -1.44 -30.18 -4.52
CA LYS A 306 -2.66 -29.50 -4.04
C LYS A 306 -2.80 -29.61 -2.53
N ILE A 307 -3.12 -28.50 -1.89
CA ILE A 307 -3.51 -28.42 -0.48
C ILE A 307 -5.04 -28.43 -0.46
N ASP A 308 -5.61 -29.51 0.07
CA ASP A 308 -7.04 -29.70 0.19
C ASP A 308 -7.48 -29.49 1.65
N TYR A 309 -8.37 -28.53 1.87
CA TYR A 309 -8.92 -28.20 3.18
C TYR A 309 -10.39 -27.80 3.04
N ARG A 310 -11.17 -27.97 4.11
CA ARG A 310 -12.57 -27.55 4.13
C ARG A 310 -12.68 -26.12 4.68
N PRO A 311 -13.36 -25.18 3.99
CA PRO A 311 -13.54 -23.81 4.49
C PRO A 311 -14.16 -23.74 5.89
N GLU A 312 -15.06 -24.68 6.21
CA GLU A 312 -15.71 -24.77 7.52
C GLU A 312 -14.69 -25.08 8.63
N GLU A 313 -13.65 -25.88 8.34
CA GLU A 313 -12.60 -26.22 9.30
C GLU A 313 -11.70 -25.02 9.60
N LEU A 314 -11.45 -24.14 8.61
CA LEU A 314 -10.76 -22.87 8.84
C LEU A 314 -11.57 -21.94 9.72
N ASN A 315 -12.89 -21.87 9.51
CA ASN A 315 -13.75 -21.08 10.38
C ASN A 315 -13.71 -21.60 11.83
N LEU A 316 -13.82 -22.91 12.02
CA LEU A 316 -13.70 -23.51 13.35
C LEU A 316 -12.34 -23.24 14.01
N PHE A 317 -11.24 -23.26 13.24
CA PHE A 317 -9.92 -22.84 13.72
C PHE A 317 -9.92 -21.38 14.19
N VAL A 318 -10.52 -20.47 13.40
CA VAL A 318 -10.61 -19.05 13.77
C VAL A 318 -11.41 -18.86 15.05
N ARG A 319 -12.55 -19.54 15.19
CA ARG A 319 -13.38 -19.50 16.40
C ARG A 319 -12.63 -19.93 17.65
N ASP A 320 -11.88 -21.03 17.54
CA ASP A 320 -11.20 -21.62 18.70
C ASP A 320 -9.88 -20.91 19.06
N HIS A 321 -9.22 -20.24 18.09
CA HIS A 321 -7.84 -19.76 18.29
C HIS A 321 -7.60 -18.28 17.93
N CYS A 322 -8.52 -17.60 17.23
CA CYS A 322 -8.22 -16.30 16.61
C CYS A 322 -9.18 -15.14 16.97
N LEU A 323 -10.31 -15.35 17.64
CA LEU A 323 -11.34 -14.30 17.83
C LEU A 323 -10.92 -13.00 18.53
N ASN A 324 -9.72 -12.94 19.12
CA ASN A 324 -9.15 -11.71 19.72
C ASN A 324 -7.69 -11.47 19.33
N VAL A 325 -7.22 -12.10 18.26
CA VAL A 325 -5.84 -11.94 17.80
C VAL A 325 -5.77 -10.98 16.61
N SER A 326 -4.62 -10.35 16.42
CA SER A 326 -4.37 -9.54 15.23
C SER A 326 -4.40 -10.39 13.96
N GLY A 327 -4.73 -9.79 12.83
CA GLY A 327 -4.68 -10.49 11.54
C GLY A 327 -3.31 -11.10 11.26
N ARG A 328 -2.23 -10.38 11.61
CA ARG A 328 -0.85 -10.87 11.52
C ARG A 328 -0.62 -12.13 12.37
N ARG A 329 -1.15 -12.17 13.60
CA ARG A 329 -1.00 -13.34 14.48
C ARG A 329 -1.80 -14.53 13.93
N ALA A 330 -3.01 -14.30 13.40
CA ALA A 330 -3.79 -15.36 12.74
C ALA A 330 -3.04 -15.92 11.52
N GLU A 331 -2.44 -15.06 10.68
CA GLU A 331 -1.58 -15.48 9.56
C GLU A 331 -0.39 -16.32 10.04
N MET A 332 0.32 -15.87 11.08
CA MET A 332 1.45 -16.62 11.64
C MET A 332 1.04 -18.01 12.16
N MET A 333 -0.11 -18.10 12.84
CA MET A 333 -0.58 -19.37 13.40
C MET A 333 -0.92 -20.37 12.29
N ILE A 334 -1.66 -19.96 11.25
CA ILE A 334 -1.98 -20.88 10.15
C ILE A 334 -0.77 -21.20 9.29
N ASN A 335 0.14 -20.24 9.09
CA ASN A 335 1.37 -20.46 8.33
C ASN A 335 2.29 -21.44 9.06
N LYS A 336 2.42 -21.36 10.39
CA LYS A 336 3.12 -22.38 11.18
C LYS A 336 2.52 -23.77 10.96
N ILE A 337 1.19 -23.90 11.04
CA ILE A 337 0.51 -25.20 10.93
C ILE A 337 0.63 -25.80 9.51
N PHE A 338 0.26 -25.04 8.48
CA PHE A 338 0.25 -25.53 7.09
C PHE A 338 1.61 -25.43 6.42
N GLY A 339 2.34 -24.34 6.65
CA GLY A 339 3.63 -24.05 6.07
C GLY A 339 4.71 -25.02 6.53
N ASP A 340 4.81 -25.31 7.84
CA ASP A 340 5.78 -26.29 8.36
C ASP A 340 5.50 -27.68 7.77
N ARG A 341 4.22 -28.02 7.60
CA ARG A 341 3.82 -29.29 7.00
C ARG A 341 4.20 -29.39 5.52
N VAL A 342 3.89 -28.35 4.74
CA VAL A 342 4.26 -28.28 3.31
C VAL A 342 5.78 -28.28 3.15
N ALA A 343 6.51 -27.53 3.98
CA ALA A 343 7.96 -27.51 3.96
C ALA A 343 8.56 -28.89 4.27
N GLY A 344 8.04 -29.59 5.28
CA GLY A 344 8.46 -30.96 5.59
C GLY A 344 8.29 -31.91 4.40
N LEU A 345 7.12 -31.91 3.76
CA LEU A 345 6.87 -32.74 2.58
C LEU A 345 7.81 -32.43 1.40
N LEU A 346 8.08 -31.14 1.15
CA LEU A 346 8.97 -30.72 0.08
C LEU A 346 10.44 -31.06 0.35
N LEU A 347 10.86 -31.06 1.63
CA LEU A 347 12.21 -31.48 2.00
C LEU A 347 12.38 -33.00 1.91
N GLU A 348 11.34 -33.77 2.25
CA GLU A 348 11.34 -35.23 2.12
C GLU A 348 11.39 -35.70 0.66
N SER A 349 10.83 -34.94 -0.28
CA SER A 349 10.89 -35.26 -1.71
C SER A 349 12.23 -34.93 -2.38
N GLY A 350 13.11 -34.18 -1.71
CA GLY A 350 14.36 -33.69 -2.30
C GLY A 350 14.10 -32.83 -3.55
N ASP A 351 14.88 -33.06 -4.62
CA ASP A 351 14.78 -32.31 -5.89
C ASP A 351 13.71 -32.87 -6.86
N ALA A 352 13.03 -33.98 -6.51
CA ALA A 352 12.01 -34.56 -7.37
C ALA A 352 10.71 -33.74 -7.29
N PRO A 353 10.07 -33.40 -8.43
CA PRO A 353 8.79 -32.70 -8.42
C PRO A 353 7.72 -33.57 -7.75
N LEU A 354 7.11 -33.04 -6.70
CA LEU A 354 6.11 -33.73 -5.91
C LEU A 354 4.72 -33.54 -6.54
N SER A 355 4.03 -34.65 -6.81
CA SER A 355 2.67 -34.68 -7.33
C SER A 355 1.76 -35.37 -6.33
N GLY A 356 0.64 -34.74 -5.96
CA GLY A 356 -0.30 -35.31 -5.00
C GLY A 356 -1.15 -34.29 -4.27
N THR A 357 -2.00 -34.79 -3.37
CA THR A 357 -2.90 -33.97 -2.56
C THR A 357 -2.56 -34.10 -1.08
N LEU A 358 -2.27 -32.96 -0.44
CA LEU A 358 -2.16 -32.81 1.00
C LEU A 358 -3.53 -32.44 1.56
N SER A 359 -4.25 -33.42 2.10
CA SER A 359 -5.52 -33.18 2.79
C SER A 359 -5.27 -32.79 4.24
N ALA A 360 -5.71 -31.60 4.61
CA ALA A 360 -5.82 -31.14 5.98
C ALA A 360 -7.26 -31.37 6.46
N ARG A 361 -7.42 -32.05 7.60
CA ARG A 361 -8.72 -32.27 8.26
C ARG A 361 -8.61 -31.93 9.73
N ARG A 362 -9.65 -31.32 10.30
CA ARG A 362 -9.61 -30.93 11.71
C ARG A 362 -10.15 -32.05 12.60
N ASP A 363 -9.40 -32.40 13.64
CA ASP A 363 -9.86 -33.33 14.68
C ASP A 363 -10.79 -32.56 15.65
N PRO A 364 -12.08 -32.95 15.78
CA PRO A 364 -13.02 -32.26 16.67
C PRO A 364 -12.63 -32.34 18.16
N ALA A 365 -11.89 -33.38 18.57
CA ALA A 365 -11.51 -33.58 19.96
C ALA A 365 -10.29 -32.76 20.35
N THR A 366 -9.26 -32.73 19.51
CA THR A 366 -8.03 -31.96 19.80
C THR A 366 -8.04 -30.54 19.28
N LYS A 367 -8.98 -30.20 18.37
CA LYS A 367 -9.06 -28.91 17.69
C LYS A 367 -7.88 -28.60 16.75
N GLU A 368 -7.02 -29.59 16.50
CA GLU A 368 -5.83 -29.48 15.64
C GLU A 368 -6.09 -30.00 14.23
N PHE A 369 -5.22 -29.62 13.28
CA PHE A 369 -5.24 -30.16 11.92
C PHE A 369 -4.40 -31.44 11.83
N VAL A 370 -4.99 -32.47 11.22
CA VAL A 370 -4.34 -33.72 10.82
C VAL A 370 -4.12 -33.67 9.33
N PHE A 371 -2.89 -34.01 8.91
CA PHE A 371 -2.45 -33.89 7.53
C PHE A 371 -2.11 -35.24 6.93
N ASN A 372 -2.79 -35.58 5.83
CA ASN A 372 -2.53 -36.79 5.07
C ASN A 372 -2.12 -36.44 3.64
N PHE A 373 -1.01 -37.00 3.16
CA PHE A 373 -0.56 -36.81 1.79
C PHE A 373 -0.87 -38.06 0.96
N ALA A 374 -1.53 -37.87 -0.17
CA ALA A 374 -1.78 -38.89 -1.18
C ALA A 374 -0.98 -38.54 -2.45
N ALA A 375 -0.02 -39.40 -2.81
CA ALA A 375 0.78 -39.22 -4.02
C ALA A 375 -0.08 -39.38 -5.28
N GLY A 376 0.19 -38.58 -6.32
CA GLY A 376 -0.42 -38.69 -7.64
C GLY A 376 0.25 -39.76 -8.50
N ASP A 377 -0.44 -40.21 -9.56
CA ASP A 377 -0.06 -41.36 -10.40
C ASP A 377 1.29 -41.23 -11.16
N SER A 378 1.96 -40.07 -11.14
CA SER A 378 3.12 -39.76 -12.00
C SER A 378 4.44 -39.45 -11.28
N ALA A 379 4.58 -39.68 -9.97
CA ALA A 379 5.83 -39.47 -9.24
C ALA A 379 6.04 -40.56 -8.17
N PRO A 380 7.30 -40.91 -7.82
CA PRO A 380 7.57 -41.90 -6.79
C PRO A 380 6.94 -41.43 -5.47
N ALA A 381 6.06 -42.25 -4.90
CA ALA A 381 5.50 -41.99 -3.58
C ALA A 381 6.65 -41.80 -2.59
N PRO A 382 6.61 -40.78 -1.70
CA PRO A 382 7.55 -40.72 -0.60
C PRO A 382 7.46 -42.05 0.16
N GLN A 383 8.62 -42.65 0.48
CA GLN A 383 8.72 -43.92 1.21
C GLN A 383 8.26 -43.74 2.66
N ALA A 384 6.96 -43.59 2.85
CA ALA A 384 6.17 -44.02 3.99
C ALA A 384 4.80 -43.39 3.83
N ALA A 385 3.75 -44.22 3.87
CA ALA A 385 2.48 -43.81 4.43
C ALA A 385 2.71 -43.45 5.91
N ALA A 386 3.31 -42.30 6.18
CA ALA A 386 3.52 -41.83 7.52
C ALA A 386 2.26 -41.06 7.93
N VAL A 387 1.53 -41.66 8.87
CA VAL A 387 0.62 -40.92 9.75
C VAL A 387 1.51 -39.97 10.54
N PHE A 388 1.71 -38.75 10.03
CA PHE A 388 2.56 -37.77 10.69
C PHE A 388 1.77 -37.12 11.83
N GLY A 389 2.32 -37.24 13.04
CA GLY A 389 1.68 -36.88 14.30
C GLY A 389 1.33 -35.40 14.46
N ARG A 390 0.51 -35.17 15.50
CA ARG A 390 -0.07 -33.89 15.94
C ARG A 390 0.98 -32.79 16.08
N LEU A 391 0.72 -31.64 15.47
CA LEU A 391 1.43 -30.38 15.74
C LEU A 391 0.54 -29.52 16.63
N ALA A 392 0.94 -29.40 17.89
CA ALA A 392 0.28 -28.55 18.88
C ALA A 392 0.57 -27.06 18.60
N VAL A 393 -0.47 -26.24 18.76
CA VAL A 393 -0.47 -24.78 18.55
C VAL A 393 0.55 -24.08 19.44
#